data_AF-A0AAU1PPX4-F1
#
_entry.id   AF-A0AAU1PPX4-F1
#
_cell.length_a   1.000
_cell.length_b   1.000
_cell.length_c   1.000
_cell.angle_alpha   90.00
_cell.angle_beta   90.00
_cell.angle_gamma   90.00
#
_symmetry.space_group_name_H-M   'P 1'
#
loop_
_entity.id
_entity.type
_entity.pdbx_description
1 polymer ?
#
loop_
_entity_poly.entity_id
_entity_poly.type
_entity_poly.pdbx_seq_one_letter_code
_entity_poly.pdbx_strand_id
1 'polypeptide(L)'
;MSVTPIRRAVRGGDRRISPIFLAIAAVTVVSGWGVWSQYASDHGFAVFLFVLSGWVVSLCLHEYAHARTALHSGDISIGAKGYLTLNPLKYTHALLSIVLPVVFLIMGGIGLPGGAVFIERGRIKGRLRHSLISAAGPLTNVVLAVLLMLPFTLGAADTWPTEFLSALAFLAMLQVTAAVLNLLPVPGLDGYGVLGPWLSHGVRRQVEPIAPFGLMAVYGVLWIHSVNVKFFDAIYRVMGWFHVPGMYADFGYTLFRFWQT
;
A
#
# COMPACT_ATOMS: atom_id res chain seq x y z
N MET A 1 1.50 -4.87 -48.81
CA MET A 1 0.97 -4.67 -47.44
C MET A 1 2.07 -5.03 -46.45
N SER A 2 2.75 -4.03 -45.88
CA SER A 2 3.80 -4.23 -44.89
C SER A 2 3.16 -4.35 -43.51
N VAL A 3 3.24 -5.54 -42.91
CA VAL A 3 2.86 -5.76 -41.50
C VAL A 3 3.97 -5.16 -40.64
N THR A 4 3.77 -3.93 -40.21
CA THR A 4 4.66 -3.26 -39.25
C THR A 4 4.59 -4.02 -37.91
N PRO A 5 5.71 -4.51 -37.35
CA PRO A 5 5.66 -5.21 -36.08
C PRO A 5 5.31 -4.24 -34.96
N ILE A 6 4.23 -4.53 -34.23
CA ILE A 6 3.75 -3.84 -33.02
C ILE A 6 4.74 -4.14 -31.86
N ARG A 7 5.99 -3.68 -31.98
CA ARG A 7 7.05 -3.91 -30.99
C ARG A 7 7.96 -2.69 -30.76
N ARG A 8 7.46 -1.48 -31.02
CA ARG A 8 8.18 -0.23 -30.71
C ARG A 8 7.31 0.73 -29.91
N ALA A 9 7.36 0.65 -28.58
CA ALA A 9 7.16 1.79 -27.66
C ALA A 9 7.36 1.39 -26.18
N VAL A 10 8.41 0.63 -25.85
CA VAL A 10 8.96 0.65 -24.49
C VAL A 10 10.44 0.95 -24.68
N ARG A 11 10.82 2.22 -24.56
CA ARG A 11 12.23 2.59 -24.67
C ARG A 11 12.94 2.02 -23.43
N GLY A 12 14.21 1.63 -23.57
CA GLY A 12 14.97 0.99 -22.47
C GLY A 12 15.09 1.82 -21.18
N GLY A 13 14.71 3.11 -21.20
CA GLY A 13 14.60 3.97 -20.02
C GLY A 13 13.36 3.70 -19.16
N ASP A 14 12.27 3.16 -19.73
CA ASP A 14 10.98 2.98 -19.04
C ASP A 14 10.97 1.79 -18.06
N ARG A 15 12.08 1.05 -17.98
CA ARG A 15 12.26 -0.11 -17.08
C ARG A 15 13.30 0.10 -15.99
N ARG A 16 13.96 1.27 -15.94
CA ARG A 16 14.96 1.54 -14.91
C ARG A 16 14.28 1.87 -13.60
N ILE A 17 14.66 1.16 -12.54
CA ILE A 17 14.22 1.46 -11.17
C ILE A 17 14.71 2.86 -10.82
N SER A 18 13.83 3.69 -10.26
CA SER A 18 14.17 5.04 -9.84
C SER A 18 15.27 5.03 -8.78
N PRO A 19 16.33 5.86 -8.90
CA PRO A 19 17.31 6.05 -7.84
C PRO A 19 16.67 6.43 -6.50
N ILE A 20 15.56 7.19 -6.53
CA ILE A 20 14.80 7.57 -5.33
C ILE A 20 14.23 6.34 -4.64
N PHE A 21 13.66 5.41 -5.42
CA PHE A 21 13.14 4.15 -4.85
C PHE A 21 14.25 3.32 -4.23
N LEU A 22 15.40 3.21 -4.92
CA LEU A 22 16.56 2.50 -4.41
C LEU A 22 17.09 3.13 -3.11
N ALA A 23 17.13 4.45 -3.03
CA ALA A 23 17.51 5.17 -1.82
C ALA A 23 16.54 4.88 -0.66
N ILE A 24 15.23 4.94 -0.90
CA ILE A 24 14.22 4.63 0.13
C ILE A 24 14.33 3.17 0.57
N ALA A 25 14.47 2.23 -0.36
CA ALA A 25 14.66 0.81 -0.04
C ALA A 25 15.96 0.57 0.75
N ALA A 26 17.05 1.28 0.42
CA ALA A 26 18.28 1.23 1.19
C ALA A 26 18.08 1.76 2.61
N VAL A 27 17.33 2.86 2.79
CA VAL A 27 16.96 3.35 4.13
C VAL A 27 16.17 2.28 4.90
N THR A 28 15.19 1.61 4.26
CA THR A 28 14.43 0.53 4.90
C THR A 28 15.34 -0.61 5.36
N VAL A 29 16.27 -1.06 4.51
CA VAL A 29 17.19 -2.16 4.88
C VAL A 29 18.15 -1.74 5.99
N VAL A 30 18.76 -0.55 5.89
CA VAL A 30 19.75 -0.06 6.86
C VAL A 30 19.11 0.19 8.22
N SER A 31 17.95 0.85 8.26
CA SER A 31 17.21 1.09 9.50
C SER A 31 16.69 -0.21 10.11
N GLY A 32 16.17 -1.14 9.31
CA GLY A 32 15.76 -2.47 9.78
C GLY A 32 16.92 -3.27 10.37
N TRP A 33 18.09 -3.24 9.72
CA TRP A 33 19.30 -3.82 10.28
C TRP A 33 19.75 -3.13 11.57
N GLY A 34 19.63 -1.80 11.65
CA GLY A 34 19.95 -1.04 12.86
C GLY A 34 19.07 -1.42 14.06
N VAL A 35 17.77 -1.61 13.83
CA VAL A 35 16.83 -2.10 14.86
C VAL A 35 17.12 -3.56 15.22
N TRP A 36 17.38 -4.41 14.23
CA TRP A 36 17.69 -5.83 14.44
C TRP A 36 18.99 -6.05 15.22
N SER A 37 20.05 -5.35 14.85
CA SER A 37 21.37 -5.49 15.47
C SER A 37 21.48 -4.78 16.82
N GLN A 38 20.44 -4.03 17.23
CA GLN A 38 20.46 -3.14 18.40
C GLN A 38 21.64 -2.14 18.36
N TYR A 39 22.10 -1.81 17.16
CA TYR A 39 23.23 -0.89 16.97
C TYR A 39 22.82 0.59 17.07
N ALA A 40 21.56 0.89 16.76
CA ALA A 40 21.05 2.25 16.79
C ALA A 40 21.00 2.78 18.24
N SER A 41 21.66 3.91 18.50
CA SER A 41 21.61 4.57 19.82
C SER A 41 20.21 5.06 20.19
N ASP A 42 19.40 5.39 19.18
CA ASP A 42 17.98 5.72 19.30
C ASP A 42 17.15 4.70 18.53
N HIS A 43 16.64 3.71 19.25
CA HIS A 43 15.80 2.66 18.68
C HIS A 43 14.49 3.22 18.09
N GLY A 44 13.91 4.24 18.71
CA GLY A 44 12.65 4.84 18.25
C GLY A 44 12.81 5.51 16.89
N PHE A 45 13.87 6.31 16.72
CA PHE A 45 14.19 6.93 15.43
C PHE A 45 14.47 5.89 14.33
N ALA A 46 15.18 4.81 14.66
CA ALA A 46 15.44 3.73 13.70
C ALA A 46 14.16 3.00 13.30
N VAL A 47 13.25 2.71 14.25
CA VAL A 47 11.93 2.13 13.97
C VAL A 47 11.09 3.08 13.11
N PHE A 48 11.10 4.38 13.40
CA PHE A 48 10.40 5.38 12.59
C PHE A 48 10.87 5.36 11.13
N LEU A 49 12.19 5.40 10.90
CA LEU A 49 12.75 5.33 9.55
C LEU A 49 12.40 4.02 8.84
N PHE A 50 12.48 2.89 9.54
CA PHE A 50 12.16 1.57 9.00
C PHE A 50 10.71 1.49 8.53
N VAL A 51 9.77 1.83 9.41
CA VAL A 51 8.34 1.73 9.12
C VAL A 51 7.93 2.73 8.05
N LEU A 52 8.36 3.99 8.14
CA LEU A 52 8.00 5.02 7.17
C LEU A 52 8.53 4.68 5.77
N SER A 53 9.81 4.34 5.66
CA SER A 53 10.42 4.00 4.36
C SER A 53 9.83 2.69 3.82
N GLY A 54 9.62 1.67 4.66
CA GLY A 54 9.00 0.41 4.28
C GLY A 54 7.56 0.59 3.78
N TRP A 55 6.80 1.49 4.42
CA TRP A 55 5.46 1.86 3.97
C TRP A 55 5.50 2.56 2.60
N VAL A 56 6.42 3.50 2.37
CA VAL A 56 6.56 4.15 1.05
C VAL A 56 6.97 3.15 -0.03
N VAL A 57 7.87 2.20 0.28
CA VAL A 57 8.22 1.09 -0.63
C VAL A 57 6.98 0.26 -0.97
N SER A 58 6.17 -0.10 0.04
CA SER A 58 4.94 -0.88 -0.18
C SER A 58 3.96 -0.17 -1.10
N LEU A 59 3.79 1.15 -0.95
CA LEU A 59 2.93 1.96 -1.81
C LEU A 59 3.46 2.00 -3.25
N CYS A 60 4.77 2.15 -3.43
CA CYS A 60 5.37 2.12 -4.76
C CYS A 60 5.14 0.77 -5.45
N LEU A 61 5.23 -0.34 -4.71
CA LEU A 61 4.95 -1.69 -5.22
C LEU A 61 3.47 -1.89 -5.55
N HIS A 62 2.57 -1.36 -4.71
CA HIS A 62 1.12 -1.37 -4.94
C HIS A 62 0.76 -0.70 -6.26
N GLU A 63 1.22 0.53 -6.48
CA GLU A 63 0.95 1.29 -7.70
C GLU A 63 1.64 0.68 -8.93
N TYR A 64 2.84 0.13 -8.73
CA TYR A 64 3.52 -0.64 -9.75
C TYR A 64 2.72 -1.89 -10.17
N ALA A 65 2.06 -2.58 -9.23
CA ALA A 65 1.26 -3.75 -9.51
C ALA A 65 0.03 -3.41 -10.38
N HIS A 66 -0.65 -2.30 -10.10
CA HIS A 66 -1.70 -1.77 -10.98
C HIS A 66 -1.15 -1.49 -12.39
N ALA A 67 -0.07 -0.71 -12.46
CA ALA A 67 0.56 -0.32 -13.72
C ALA A 67 1.00 -1.54 -14.54
N ARG A 68 1.62 -2.52 -13.89
CA ARG A 68 2.12 -3.74 -14.52
C ARG A 68 0.99 -4.62 -15.05
N THR A 69 -0.06 -4.80 -14.26
CA THR A 69 -1.24 -5.60 -14.64
C THR A 69 -1.99 -4.95 -15.79
N ALA A 70 -2.07 -3.62 -15.81
CA ALA A 70 -2.70 -2.87 -16.88
C ALA A 70 -1.89 -2.91 -18.18
N LEU A 71 -0.55 -2.86 -18.10
CA LEU A 71 0.32 -3.10 -19.25
C LEU A 71 0.10 -4.49 -19.84
N HIS A 72 0.07 -5.53 -19.01
CA HIS A 72 -0.21 -6.90 -19.46
C HIS A 72 -1.63 -7.05 -20.04
N SER A 73 -2.57 -6.22 -19.58
CA SER A 73 -3.96 -6.22 -20.06
C SER A 73 -4.17 -5.45 -21.37
N GLY A 74 -3.16 -4.72 -21.84
CA GLY A 74 -3.16 -4.03 -23.15
C GLY A 74 -2.99 -2.51 -23.08
N ASP A 75 -2.86 -1.90 -21.90
CA ASP A 75 -2.64 -0.45 -21.77
C ASP A 75 -1.15 -0.09 -21.91
N ILE A 76 -0.74 0.14 -23.16
CA ILE A 76 0.63 0.52 -23.51
C ILE A 76 0.99 1.95 -23.09
N SER A 77 0.03 2.82 -22.73
CA SER A 77 0.35 4.22 -22.35
C SER A 77 1.01 4.34 -20.98
N ILE A 78 0.92 3.29 -20.16
CA ILE A 78 1.50 3.22 -18.82
C ILE A 78 3.02 3.27 -18.85
N GLY A 79 3.65 2.70 -19.89
CA GLY A 79 5.09 2.79 -20.08
C GLY A 79 5.56 4.24 -20.25
N ALA A 80 4.80 5.04 -21.02
CA ALA A 80 5.10 6.44 -21.28
C ALA A 80 4.86 7.36 -20.06
N LYS A 81 3.96 6.98 -19.15
CA LYS A 81 3.65 7.73 -17.92
C LYS A 81 4.71 7.55 -16.81
N GLY A 82 5.64 6.61 -16.97
CA GLY A 82 6.72 6.38 -16.01
C GLY A 82 6.29 5.69 -14.71
N TYR A 83 5.07 5.16 -14.63
CA TYR A 83 4.57 4.41 -13.45
C TYR A 83 5.32 3.08 -13.23
N LEU A 84 6.02 2.58 -14.26
CA LEU A 84 6.85 1.38 -14.16
C LEU A 84 8.24 1.63 -13.52
N THR A 85 8.59 2.88 -13.19
CA THR A 85 9.91 3.21 -12.61
C THR A 85 9.94 3.16 -11.08
N LEU A 86 8.84 2.76 -10.42
CA LEU A 86 8.72 2.72 -8.95
C LEU A 86 8.96 4.09 -8.26
N ASN A 87 8.81 5.20 -8.99
CA ASN A 87 9.14 6.51 -8.44
C ASN A 87 7.94 7.08 -7.67
N PRO A 88 8.01 7.27 -6.34
CA PRO A 88 6.89 7.79 -5.55
C PRO A 88 6.40 9.16 -6.04
N LEU A 89 7.31 9.99 -6.57
CA LEU A 89 7.01 11.35 -7.03
C LEU A 89 6.23 11.39 -8.35
N LYS A 90 6.18 10.28 -9.10
CA LYS A 90 5.47 10.22 -10.38
C LYS A 90 4.01 9.82 -10.21
N TYR A 91 3.61 9.32 -9.05
CA TYR A 91 2.23 8.91 -8.83
C TYR A 91 1.34 10.14 -8.62
N THR A 92 0.25 10.20 -9.38
CA THR A 92 -0.53 11.41 -9.67
C THR A 92 -1.23 12.01 -8.45
N HIS A 93 -1.44 11.21 -7.41
CA HIS A 93 -2.04 11.64 -6.14
C HIS A 93 -1.12 11.42 -4.94
N ALA A 94 0.20 11.34 -5.14
CA ALA A 94 1.21 11.14 -4.09
C ALA A 94 0.98 11.99 -2.83
N LEU A 95 0.48 13.22 -2.95
CA LEU A 95 0.12 14.06 -1.79
C LEU A 95 -1.02 13.48 -0.94
N LEU A 96 -2.17 13.15 -1.53
CA LEU A 96 -3.29 12.53 -0.79
C LEU A 96 -2.96 11.09 -0.36
N SER A 97 -2.11 10.43 -1.13
CA SER A 97 -1.69 9.04 -0.99
C SER A 97 -0.62 8.77 0.06
N ILE A 98 0.32 9.71 0.21
CA ILE A 98 1.52 9.58 1.04
C ILE A 98 1.43 10.55 2.21
N VAL A 99 1.03 11.80 1.96
CA VAL A 99 1.10 12.85 2.98
C VAL A 99 -0.07 12.75 3.96
N LEU A 100 -1.31 12.58 3.49
CA LEU A 100 -2.46 12.46 4.39
C LEU A 100 -2.31 11.28 5.38
N PRO A 101 -1.92 10.07 4.94
CA PRO A 101 -1.82 8.90 5.83
C PRO A 101 -0.66 9.02 6.81
N VAL A 102 0.46 9.60 6.38
CA VAL A 102 1.62 9.88 7.24
C VAL A 102 1.32 11.00 8.24
N VAL A 103 0.62 12.06 7.83
CA VAL A 103 0.19 13.14 8.72
C VAL A 103 -0.78 12.61 9.77
N PHE A 104 -1.75 11.79 9.38
CA PHE A 104 -2.64 11.13 10.35
C PHE A 104 -1.84 10.19 11.26
N LEU A 105 -0.94 9.37 10.74
CA LEU A 105 -0.08 8.48 11.53
C LEU A 105 0.75 9.24 12.59
N ILE A 106 1.28 10.42 12.22
CA ILE A 106 2.05 11.31 13.09
C ILE A 106 1.16 12.02 14.12
N MET A 107 -0.07 12.41 13.74
CA MET A 107 -1.03 13.08 14.61
C MET A 107 -1.78 12.13 15.57
N GLY A 108 -1.44 10.84 15.56
CA GLY A 108 -2.09 9.82 16.41
C GLY A 108 -3.32 9.14 15.76
N GLY A 109 -3.54 9.39 14.48
CA GLY A 109 -4.62 8.87 13.65
C GLY A 109 -4.19 7.84 12.60
N ILE A 110 -5.13 7.46 11.75
CA ILE A 110 -5.06 6.27 10.89
C ILE A 110 -4.33 6.57 9.56
N GLY A 111 -3.33 5.75 9.21
CA GLY A 111 -2.75 5.77 7.85
C GLY A 111 -3.60 4.95 6.87
N LEU A 112 -4.35 5.60 5.96
CA LEU A 112 -5.08 4.90 4.88
C LEU A 112 -4.39 5.11 3.55
N PRO A 113 -4.28 4.11 2.67
CA PRO A 113 -3.80 4.33 1.32
C PRO A 113 -4.77 5.26 0.56
N GLY A 114 -4.26 6.40 0.10
CA GLY A 114 -4.77 7.03 -1.10
C GLY A 114 -3.84 6.61 -2.23
N GLY A 115 -4.31 6.50 -3.46
CA GLY A 115 -3.46 6.06 -4.55
C GLY A 115 -4.34 5.71 -5.72
N ALA A 116 -4.27 6.51 -6.77
CA ALA A 116 -5.00 6.20 -7.99
C ALA A 116 -4.07 6.46 -9.16
N VAL A 117 -3.60 5.38 -9.78
CA VAL A 117 -2.96 5.43 -11.09
C VAL A 117 -4.03 5.70 -12.16
N PHE A 118 -3.83 6.74 -12.96
CA PHE A 118 -4.68 7.01 -14.12
C PHE A 118 -4.45 5.98 -15.25
N ILE A 119 -5.24 4.91 -15.21
CA ILE A 119 -5.29 3.85 -16.22
C ILE A 119 -6.24 4.27 -17.36
N GLU A 120 -5.81 4.12 -18.61
CA GLU A 120 -6.67 4.37 -19.76
C GLU A 120 -7.58 3.17 -20.03
N ARG A 121 -8.66 3.11 -19.24
CA ARG A 121 -9.64 2.01 -19.27
C ARG A 121 -10.22 1.73 -20.65
N GLY A 122 -10.28 2.73 -21.54
CA GLY A 122 -10.77 2.58 -22.91
C GLY A 122 -9.96 1.64 -23.79
N ARG A 123 -8.70 1.32 -23.45
CA ARG A 123 -7.86 0.39 -24.22
C ARG A 123 -7.91 -1.05 -23.72
N ILE A 124 -8.47 -1.29 -22.55
CA ILE A 124 -8.50 -2.61 -21.90
C ILE A 124 -9.79 -3.35 -22.26
N LYS A 125 -9.65 -4.50 -22.93
CA LYS A 125 -10.78 -5.33 -23.34
C LYS A 125 -11.17 -6.32 -22.24
N GLY A 126 -12.44 -6.28 -21.82
CA GLY A 126 -13.05 -7.29 -20.94
C GLY A 126 -13.13 -6.91 -19.46
N ARG A 127 -14.28 -7.17 -18.84
CA ARG A 127 -14.61 -6.79 -17.45
C ARG A 127 -13.62 -7.37 -16.42
N LEU A 128 -13.23 -8.63 -16.60
CA LEU A 128 -12.28 -9.33 -15.73
C LEU A 128 -10.91 -8.64 -15.69
N ARG A 129 -10.42 -8.12 -16.82
CA ARG A 129 -9.12 -7.45 -16.85
C ARG A 129 -9.13 -6.16 -16.04
N HIS A 130 -10.21 -5.39 -16.13
CA HIS A 130 -10.39 -4.20 -15.28
C HIS A 130 -10.40 -4.57 -13.80
N SER A 131 -11.14 -5.63 -13.43
CA SER A 131 -11.18 -6.10 -12.04
C SER A 131 -9.81 -6.55 -11.54
N LEU A 132 -9.05 -7.30 -12.36
CA LEU A 132 -7.71 -7.77 -12.00
C LEU A 132 -6.71 -6.63 -11.83
N ILE A 133 -6.81 -5.59 -12.68
CA ILE A 133 -5.97 -4.41 -12.55
C ILE A 133 -6.22 -3.75 -11.20
N SER A 134 -7.49 -3.51 -10.83
CA SER A 134 -7.83 -2.93 -9.53
C SER A 134 -7.52 -3.86 -8.36
N ALA A 135 -7.57 -5.18 -8.51
CA ALA A 135 -7.18 -6.10 -7.43
C ALA A 135 -5.65 -6.16 -7.20
N ALA A 136 -4.84 -5.83 -8.21
CA ALA A 136 -3.39 -6.05 -8.17
C ALA A 136 -2.66 -5.28 -7.03
N GLY A 137 -3.03 -4.02 -6.80
CA GLY A 137 -2.48 -3.22 -5.70
C GLY A 137 -2.81 -3.82 -4.34
N PRO A 138 -4.09 -3.99 -3.97
CA PRO A 138 -4.49 -4.58 -2.69
C PRO A 138 -3.88 -5.97 -2.45
N LEU A 139 -3.80 -6.80 -3.49
CA LEU A 139 -3.14 -8.12 -3.40
C LEU A 139 -1.64 -8.00 -3.11
N THR A 140 -0.97 -6.97 -3.61
CA THR A 140 0.43 -6.69 -3.26
C THR A 140 0.57 -6.37 -1.77
N ASN A 141 -0.33 -5.57 -1.21
CA ASN A 141 -0.34 -5.27 0.23
C ASN A 141 -0.62 -6.54 1.06
N VAL A 142 -1.52 -7.41 0.60
CA VAL A 142 -1.76 -8.72 1.25
C VAL A 142 -0.48 -9.57 1.27
N VAL A 143 0.21 -9.69 0.13
CA VAL A 143 1.46 -10.45 0.04
C VAL A 143 2.51 -9.86 0.99
N LEU A 144 2.68 -8.54 1.00
CA LEU A 144 3.63 -7.87 1.89
C LEU A 144 3.26 -8.06 3.37
N ALA A 145 1.97 -7.96 3.73
CA ALA A 145 1.50 -8.24 5.08
C ALA A 145 1.88 -9.66 5.51
N VAL A 146 1.61 -10.66 4.66
CA VAL A 146 1.96 -12.06 4.93
C VAL A 146 3.47 -12.23 5.13
N LEU A 147 4.30 -11.62 4.28
CA LEU A 147 5.75 -11.70 4.40
C LEU A 147 6.27 -11.06 5.70
N LEU A 148 5.68 -9.95 6.13
CA LEU A 148 6.04 -9.26 7.38
C LEU A 148 5.59 -10.03 8.62
N MET A 149 4.50 -10.80 8.54
CA MET A 149 3.98 -11.62 9.63
C MET A 149 4.60 -13.02 9.68
N LEU A 150 5.23 -13.48 8.58
CA LEU A 150 5.83 -14.81 8.48
C LEU A 150 6.80 -15.15 9.63
N PRO A 151 7.68 -14.23 10.10
CA PRO A 151 8.56 -14.55 11.23
C PRO A 151 7.81 -15.00 12.49
N PHE A 152 6.65 -14.40 12.80
CA PHE A 152 5.84 -14.77 13.96
C PHE A 152 5.31 -16.19 13.84
N THR A 153 4.83 -16.58 12.65
CA THR A 153 4.38 -17.97 12.40
C THR A 153 5.51 -18.99 12.48
N LEU A 154 6.75 -18.56 12.25
CA LEU A 154 7.94 -19.42 12.30
C LEU A 154 8.61 -19.45 13.68
N GLY A 155 7.99 -18.86 14.72
CA GLY A 155 8.53 -18.88 16.08
C GLY A 155 9.65 -17.86 16.32
N ALA A 156 9.75 -16.81 15.50
CA ALA A 156 10.74 -15.74 15.71
C ALA A 156 10.53 -14.96 17.01
N ALA A 157 9.33 -15.00 17.59
CA ALA A 157 8.97 -14.26 18.81
C ALA A 157 9.90 -14.56 20.01
N ASP A 158 10.49 -15.76 20.08
CA ASP A 158 11.36 -16.17 21.19
C ASP A 158 12.84 -15.87 20.95
N THR A 159 13.22 -15.53 19.71
CA THR A 159 14.64 -15.46 19.30
C THR A 159 15.04 -14.12 18.71
N TRP A 160 14.10 -13.35 18.18
CA TRP A 160 14.35 -12.08 17.50
C TRP A 160 14.19 -10.91 18.48
N PRO A 161 14.92 -9.79 18.30
CA PRO A 161 14.76 -8.60 19.13
C PRO A 161 13.32 -8.09 19.14
N THR A 162 12.82 -7.77 20.33
CA THR A 162 11.44 -7.31 20.55
C THR A 162 11.11 -6.06 19.73
N GLU A 163 12.02 -5.08 19.69
CA GLU A 163 11.86 -3.82 18.97
C GLU A 163 11.71 -4.05 17.47
N PHE A 164 12.49 -4.99 16.92
CA PHE A 164 12.41 -5.33 15.51
C PHE A 164 11.11 -6.06 15.16
N LEU A 165 10.72 -7.04 15.98
CA LEU A 165 9.43 -7.72 15.84
C LEU A 165 8.28 -6.72 15.93
N SER A 166 8.33 -5.79 16.88
CA SER A 166 7.33 -4.73 17.02
C SER A 166 7.27 -3.81 15.80
N ALA A 167 8.42 -3.43 15.24
CA ALA A 167 8.47 -2.66 14.01
C ALA A 167 7.87 -3.43 12.81
N LEU A 168 8.16 -4.73 12.69
CA LEU A 168 7.56 -5.62 11.69
C LEU A 168 6.05 -5.75 11.87
N ALA A 169 5.58 -5.99 13.10
CA ALA A 169 4.16 -6.14 13.42
C ALA A 169 3.39 -4.86 13.11
N PHE A 170 3.94 -3.70 13.45
CA PHE A 170 3.31 -2.42 13.15
C PHE A 170 3.28 -2.15 11.64
N LEU A 171 4.38 -2.38 10.92
CA LEU A 171 4.38 -2.27 9.45
C LEU A 171 3.41 -3.27 8.80
N ALA A 172 3.31 -4.49 9.31
CA ALA A 172 2.32 -5.49 8.86
C ALA A 172 0.89 -5.00 9.09
N MET A 173 0.59 -4.44 10.26
CA MET A 173 -0.71 -3.86 10.58
C MET A 173 -1.09 -2.77 9.57
N LEU A 174 -0.14 -1.91 9.17
CA LEU A 174 -0.35 -0.91 8.12
C LEU A 174 -0.67 -1.56 6.77
N GLN A 175 0.03 -2.65 6.40
CA GLN A 175 -0.25 -3.39 5.15
C GLN A 175 -1.62 -4.06 5.16
N VAL A 176 -2.01 -4.70 6.27
CA VAL A 176 -3.34 -5.32 6.43
C VAL A 176 -4.42 -4.25 6.36
N THR A 177 -4.24 -3.13 7.07
CA THR A 177 -5.15 -1.98 7.05
C THR A 177 -5.33 -1.45 5.63
N ALA A 178 -4.21 -1.24 4.92
CA ALA A 178 -4.23 -0.75 3.56
C ALA A 178 -4.90 -1.73 2.58
N ALA A 179 -4.67 -3.04 2.74
CA ALA A 179 -5.34 -4.06 1.95
C ALA A 179 -6.85 -4.09 2.20
N VAL A 180 -7.28 -4.09 3.46
CA VAL A 180 -8.70 -4.14 3.84
C VAL A 180 -9.44 -2.91 3.31
N LEU A 181 -8.87 -1.71 3.48
CA LEU A 181 -9.50 -0.48 3.02
C LEU A 181 -9.58 -0.43 1.51
N ASN A 182 -8.48 -0.72 0.81
CA ASN A 182 -8.51 -0.71 -0.64
C ASN A 182 -9.41 -1.82 -1.22
N LEU A 183 -9.76 -2.87 -0.47
CA LEU A 183 -10.74 -3.87 -0.91
C LEU A 183 -12.20 -3.46 -0.63
N LEU A 184 -12.44 -2.37 0.11
CA LEU A 184 -13.80 -1.89 0.34
C LEU A 184 -14.46 -1.48 -0.99
N PRO A 185 -15.75 -1.80 -1.19
CA PRO A 185 -16.49 -1.47 -2.39
C PRO A 185 -16.93 0.01 -2.42
N VAL A 186 -16.04 0.92 -2.00
CA VAL A 186 -16.30 2.36 -1.92
C VAL A 186 -15.73 3.07 -3.14
N PRO A 187 -16.51 3.94 -3.81
CA PRO A 187 -16.05 4.72 -4.96
C PRO A 187 -14.75 5.49 -4.64
N GLY A 188 -13.77 5.44 -5.54
CA GLY A 188 -12.45 6.05 -5.31
C GLY A 188 -11.41 5.11 -4.68
N LEU A 189 -11.82 3.96 -4.15
CA LEU A 189 -10.92 2.87 -3.73
C LEU A 189 -10.87 1.74 -4.77
N ASP A 190 -9.85 0.90 -4.67
CA ASP A 190 -9.62 -0.19 -5.62
C ASP A 190 -10.74 -1.23 -5.64
N GLY A 191 -11.37 -1.51 -4.51
CA GLY A 191 -12.43 -2.51 -4.37
C GLY A 191 -13.66 -2.13 -5.20
N TYR A 192 -13.96 -0.83 -5.31
CA TYR A 192 -14.94 -0.35 -6.29
C TYR A 192 -14.44 -0.55 -7.72
N GLY A 193 -13.15 -0.39 -8.00
CA GLY A 193 -12.56 -0.75 -9.30
C GLY A 193 -12.69 -2.25 -9.65
N VAL A 194 -12.69 -3.13 -8.65
CA VAL A 194 -12.93 -4.58 -8.83
C VAL A 194 -14.39 -4.85 -9.22
N LEU A 195 -15.35 -4.25 -8.52
CA LEU A 195 -16.78 -4.47 -8.76
C LEU A 195 -17.36 -3.63 -9.91
N GLY A 196 -16.83 -2.44 -10.11
CA GLY A 196 -17.27 -1.43 -11.08
C GLY A 196 -17.55 -2.02 -12.45
N PRO A 197 -16.63 -2.80 -13.07
CA PRO A 197 -16.80 -3.46 -14.36
C PRO A 197 -18.02 -4.39 -14.47
N TRP A 198 -18.63 -4.79 -13.37
CA TRP A 198 -19.82 -5.65 -13.31
C TRP A 198 -21.12 -4.88 -13.05
N LEU A 199 -21.04 -3.65 -12.56
CA LEU A 199 -22.19 -2.78 -12.34
C LEU A 199 -22.81 -2.30 -13.67
N SER A 200 -24.11 -2.04 -13.65
CA SER A 200 -24.83 -1.47 -14.79
C SER A 200 -24.32 -0.06 -15.12
N HIS A 201 -24.45 0.35 -16.39
CA HIS A 201 -24.00 1.68 -16.82
C HIS A 201 -24.67 2.83 -16.06
N GLY A 202 -25.96 2.68 -15.70
CA GLY A 202 -26.69 3.67 -14.91
C GLY A 202 -26.08 3.88 -13.52
N VAL A 203 -25.74 2.79 -12.82
CA VAL A 203 -25.12 2.86 -11.49
C VAL A 203 -23.74 3.52 -11.57
N ARG A 204 -22.90 3.17 -12.54
CA ARG A 204 -21.58 3.81 -12.69
C ARG A 204 -21.68 5.31 -12.91
N ARG A 205 -22.60 5.75 -13.79
CA ARG A 205 -22.78 7.17 -14.10
C ARG A 205 -23.23 7.98 -12.88
N GLN A 206 -24.02 7.39 -11.98
CA GLN A 206 -24.45 8.04 -10.74
C GLN A 206 -23.33 8.07 -9.68
N VAL A 207 -22.45 7.08 -9.70
CA VAL A 207 -21.41 6.89 -8.66
C VAL A 207 -20.09 7.59 -9.00
N GLU A 208 -19.76 7.74 -10.29
CA GLU A 208 -18.54 8.42 -10.75
C GLU A 208 -18.33 9.82 -10.14
N PRO A 209 -19.35 10.70 -10.05
CA PRO A 209 -19.20 12.02 -9.41
C PRO A 209 -18.88 11.96 -7.91
N ILE A 210 -19.24 10.84 -7.25
CA ILE A 210 -19.07 10.64 -5.81
C ILE A 210 -17.69 10.06 -5.48
N ALA A 211 -16.97 9.52 -6.47
CA ALA A 211 -15.66 8.87 -6.28
C ALA A 211 -14.61 9.71 -5.53
N PRO A 212 -14.46 11.04 -5.76
CA PRO A 212 -13.53 11.86 -4.99
C PRO A 212 -13.89 11.97 -3.50
N PHE A 213 -15.18 11.85 -3.17
CA PHE A 213 -15.68 11.94 -1.79
C PHE A 213 -15.66 10.59 -1.05
N GLY A 214 -15.50 9.46 -1.75
CA GLY A 214 -15.56 8.14 -1.12
C GLY A 214 -14.45 7.91 -0.09
N LEU A 215 -13.23 8.38 -0.35
CA LEU A 215 -12.14 8.34 0.62
C LEU A 215 -12.48 9.18 1.88
N MET A 216 -13.04 10.38 1.68
CA MET A 216 -13.49 11.24 2.79
C MET A 216 -14.62 10.61 3.59
N ALA A 217 -15.55 9.90 2.92
CA ALA A 217 -16.62 9.18 3.59
C ALA A 217 -16.07 8.03 4.46
N VAL A 218 -15.07 7.30 3.98
CA VAL A 218 -14.40 6.26 4.78
C VAL A 218 -13.73 6.88 6.01
N TYR A 219 -13.04 8.02 5.87
CA TYR A 219 -12.49 8.75 7.01
C TYR A 219 -13.57 9.17 8.01
N GLY A 220 -14.67 9.77 7.53
CA GLY A 220 -15.78 10.19 8.39
C GLY A 220 -16.41 9.03 9.15
N VAL A 221 -16.54 7.86 8.51
CA VAL A 221 -17.07 6.64 9.15
C VAL A 221 -16.08 6.08 10.18
N LEU A 222 -14.79 6.04 9.87
CA LEU A 222 -13.75 5.57 10.79
C LEU A 222 -13.48 6.53 11.96
N TRP A 223 -13.95 7.79 11.87
CA TRP A 223 -13.94 8.73 12.99
C TRP A 223 -14.93 8.34 14.10
N ILE A 224 -15.97 7.57 13.76
CA ILE A 224 -16.92 7.05 14.75
C ILE A 224 -16.19 6.00 15.59
N HIS A 225 -16.00 6.30 16.87
CA HIS A 225 -15.22 5.45 17.78
C HIS A 225 -15.65 3.97 17.75
N SER A 226 -16.95 3.68 17.81
CA SER A 226 -17.47 2.30 17.77
C SER A 226 -17.15 1.56 16.46
N VAL A 227 -17.05 2.29 15.34
CA VAL A 227 -16.66 1.71 14.05
C VAL A 227 -15.16 1.49 14.01
N ASN A 228 -14.39 2.46 14.50
CA ASN A 228 -12.93 2.38 14.61
C ASN A 228 -12.48 1.15 15.41
N VAL A 229 -13.06 0.94 16.59
CA VAL A 229 -12.77 -0.22 17.45
C VAL A 229 -13.04 -1.53 16.71
N LYS A 230 -14.23 -1.67 16.10
CA LYS A 230 -14.57 -2.89 15.33
C LYS A 230 -13.67 -3.10 14.12
N PHE A 231 -13.25 -2.02 13.46
CA PHE A 231 -12.35 -2.07 12.33
C PHE A 231 -10.99 -2.61 12.77
N PHE A 232 -10.38 -2.04 13.80
CA PHE A 232 -9.09 -2.51 14.31
C PHE A 232 -9.18 -3.90 14.95
N ASP A 233 -10.27 -4.25 15.62
CA ASP A 233 -10.53 -5.61 16.08
C ASP A 233 -10.45 -6.61 14.92
N ALA A 234 -11.00 -6.27 13.75
CA ALA A 234 -10.90 -7.09 12.56
C ALA A 234 -9.45 -7.19 12.06
N ILE A 235 -8.70 -6.08 12.06
CA ILE A 235 -7.26 -6.08 11.70
C ILE A 235 -6.46 -6.98 12.63
N TYR A 236 -6.59 -6.82 13.95
CA TYR A 236 -5.89 -7.65 14.94
C TYR A 236 -6.31 -9.13 14.87
N ARG A 237 -7.56 -9.44 14.52
CA ARG A 237 -7.98 -10.84 14.25
C ARG A 237 -7.25 -11.44 13.06
N VAL A 238 -7.10 -10.69 11.97
CA VAL A 238 -6.34 -11.14 10.79
C VAL A 238 -4.88 -11.37 11.17
N MET A 239 -4.28 -10.45 11.91
CA MET A 239 -2.90 -10.60 12.41
C MET A 239 -2.75 -11.81 13.35
N GLY A 240 -3.77 -12.06 14.17
CA GLY A 240 -3.84 -13.23 15.05
C GLY A 240 -3.85 -14.56 14.30
N TRP A 241 -4.38 -14.64 13.08
CA TRP A 241 -4.26 -15.83 12.23
C TRP A 241 -2.80 -16.18 11.88
N PHE A 242 -1.91 -15.19 11.93
CA PHE A 242 -0.47 -15.36 11.73
C PHE A 242 0.31 -15.38 13.06
N HIS A 243 -0.38 -15.63 14.18
CA HIS A 243 0.21 -15.65 15.52
C HIS A 243 0.94 -14.36 15.92
N VAL A 244 0.58 -13.22 15.33
CA VAL A 244 1.14 -11.92 15.72
C VAL A 244 0.36 -11.40 16.93
N PRO A 245 0.97 -11.32 18.12
CA PRO A 245 0.29 -10.77 19.29
C PRO A 245 0.05 -9.27 19.11
N GLY A 246 -1.16 -8.78 19.41
CA GLY A 246 -1.52 -7.37 19.21
C GLY A 246 -0.57 -6.37 19.90
N MET A 247 -0.05 -6.76 21.07
CA MET A 247 0.94 -5.98 21.82
C MET A 247 2.19 -5.60 21.02
N TYR A 248 2.63 -6.43 20.06
CA TYR A 248 3.80 -6.11 19.25
C TYR A 248 3.53 -4.93 18.32
N ALA A 249 2.35 -4.88 17.69
CA ALA A 249 1.97 -3.77 16.83
C ALA A 249 1.76 -2.48 17.65
N ASP A 250 1.18 -2.57 18.84
CA ASP A 250 0.97 -1.44 19.75
C ASP A 250 2.31 -0.86 20.26
N PHE A 251 3.23 -1.75 20.62
CA PHE A 251 4.57 -1.35 21.02
C PHE A 251 5.36 -0.76 19.85
N GLY A 252 5.24 -1.34 18.65
CA GLY A 252 5.83 -0.80 17.43
C GLY A 252 5.29 0.59 17.08
N TYR A 253 4.00 0.82 17.27
CA TYR A 253 3.37 2.14 17.10
C TYR A 253 3.89 3.16 18.13
N THR A 254 4.17 2.70 19.35
CA THR A 254 4.74 3.56 20.40
C THR A 254 6.18 3.94 20.06
N LEU A 255 7.01 2.96 19.68
CA LEU A 255 8.39 3.19 19.22
C LEU A 255 8.44 4.09 17.98
N PHE A 256 7.50 3.92 17.05
CA PHE A 256 7.38 4.78 15.87
C PHE A 256 7.17 6.25 16.23
N ARG A 257 6.43 6.53 17.32
CA ARG A 257 6.19 7.88 17.85
C ARG A 257 7.20 8.27 18.92
N PHE A 258 8.48 8.04 18.65
CA PHE A 258 9.59 8.27 19.59
C PHE A 258 9.66 9.70 20.16
N TRP A 259 9.07 10.69 19.49
CA TRP A 259 9.01 12.08 19.97
C TRP A 259 7.95 12.32 21.06
N GLN A 260 7.10 11.33 21.37
CA GLN A 260 6.07 11.43 22.42
C GLN A 260 6.47 10.72 23.72
N THR A 261 7.63 10.06 23.73
CA THR A 261 8.22 9.35 24.88
C THR A 261 9.44 10.09 25.38
#